data_AF-A0A257LJ73-F1
#
_entry.id   AF-A0A257LJ73-F1
#
_cell.length_a   1.000
_cell.length_b   1.000
_cell.length_c   1.000
_cell.angle_alpha   90.00
_cell.angle_beta   90.00
_cell.angle_gamma   90.00
#
_symmetry.space_group_name_H-M   'P 1'
#
loop_
_entity.id
_entity.type
_entity.pdbx_description
1 polymer ?
#
loop_
_entity_poly.entity_id
_entity_poly.type
_entity_poly.pdbx_seq_one_letter_code
_entity_poly.pdbx_strand_id
1 'polypeptide(L)' 'MAKKAARKPNAAFMKPVTPDAALAAVVGSKPLPRTELTKKLWDYIKKNGLQDKKDKKQINA' A
#
# COMPACT_ATOMS: atom_id res chain seq x y z
N MET A 1 23.44 -5.34 22.61
CA MET A 1 22.24 -5.21 21.74
C MET A 1 21.89 -3.72 21.63
N ALA A 2 22.03 -3.10 20.45
CA ALA A 2 21.74 -1.68 20.29
C ALA A 2 20.22 -1.42 20.25
N LYS A 3 19.73 -0.50 21.10
CA LYS A 3 18.33 -0.09 21.16
C LYS A 3 17.93 0.59 19.84
N LYS A 4 17.06 -0.07 19.07
CA LYS A 4 16.56 0.47 17.79
C LYS A 4 15.77 1.76 18.07
N ALA A 5 16.28 2.89 17.60
CA ALA A 5 15.62 4.18 17.76
C ALA A 5 14.19 4.10 17.20
N ALA A 6 13.20 4.49 18.00
CA ALA A 6 11.81 4.59 17.56
C ALA A 6 11.75 5.64 16.43
N ARG A 7 11.35 5.19 15.23
CA ARG A 7 11.20 6.10 14.10
C ARG A 7 10.07 7.09 14.42
N LYS A 8 10.36 8.39 14.35
CA LYS A 8 9.32 9.43 14.43
C LYS A 8 8.27 9.17 13.34
N PRO A 9 6.96 9.16 13.66
CA PRO A 9 5.94 9.00 12.65
C PRO A 9 6.03 10.16 11.66
N ASN A 10 6.27 9.84 10.38
CA ASN A 10 6.36 10.85 9.34
C ASN A 10 4.94 11.23 8.88
N ALA A 11 4.50 12.43 9.25
CA ALA A 11 3.17 12.97 8.97
C ALA A 11 2.84 13.03 7.46
N ALA A 12 3.85 13.04 6.58
CA ALA A 12 3.63 13.02 5.13
C ALA A 12 2.92 11.75 4.64
N PHE A 13 3.06 10.61 5.35
CA PHE A 13 2.36 9.37 4.99
C PHE A 13 0.89 9.35 5.41
N MET A 14 0.50 10.25 6.31
CA MET A 14 -0.89 10.43 6.76
C MET A 14 -1.64 11.42 5.86
N LYS A 15 -0.96 12.11 4.94
CA LYS A 15 -1.64 12.99 3.98
C LYS A 15 -2.61 12.16 3.13
N PRO A 16 -3.90 12.53 3.09
CA PRO A 16 -4.86 11.89 2.21
C PRO A 16 -4.41 12.08 0.77
N VAL A 17 -4.37 11.00 0.01
CA VAL A 17 -4.13 11.01 -1.42
C VAL A 17 -5.41 10.57 -2.12
N THR A 18 -5.74 11.26 -3.21
CA THR A 18 -6.87 10.89 -4.06
C THR A 18 -6.37 9.88 -5.09
N PRO A 19 -6.87 8.63 -5.07
CA PRO A 19 -6.49 7.64 -6.06
C PRO A 19 -7.10 7.99 -7.43
N ASP A 20 -6.33 7.75 -8.49
CA ASP A 20 -6.79 7.86 -9.88
C ASP A 20 -7.86 6.80 -10.21
N ALA A 21 -8.62 6.94 -11.30
CA ALA A 21 -9.74 6.07 -11.64
C ALA A 21 -9.40 4.58 -11.63
N ALA A 22 -8.24 4.20 -12.17
CA ALA A 22 -7.78 2.81 -12.17
C ALA A 22 -7.48 2.29 -10.75
N LEU A 23 -6.89 3.13 -9.90
CA LEU A 23 -6.54 2.78 -8.54
C LEU A 23 -7.76 2.80 -7.61
N ALA A 24 -8.71 3.70 -7.88
CA ALA A 24 -9.98 3.84 -7.19
C ALA A 24 -10.87 2.60 -7.38
N ALA A 25 -10.79 1.92 -8.53
CA ALA A 25 -11.46 0.63 -8.74
C ALA A 25 -10.99 -0.45 -7.75
N VAL A 26 -9.74 -0.35 -7.27
CA VAL A 26 -9.12 -1.32 -6.36
C VAL A 26 -9.27 -0.91 -4.89
N VAL A 27 -9.05 0.38 -4.56
CA VAL A 27 -8.95 0.87 -3.17
C VAL A 27 -10.15 1.72 -2.72
N GLY A 28 -11.01 2.10 -3.67
CA GLY A 28 -12.11 3.06 -3.54
C GLY A 28 -11.72 4.49 -3.91
N SER A 29 -12.67 5.29 -4.39
CA SER A 29 -12.45 6.68 -4.84
C SER A 29 -12.34 7.72 -3.73
N LYS A 30 -12.41 7.30 -2.46
CA LYS A 30 -12.31 8.22 -1.32
C LYS A 30 -10.84 8.60 -1.08
N PRO A 31 -10.54 9.85 -0.66
CA PRO A 31 -9.21 10.23 -0.22
C PRO A 31 -8.80 9.37 0.97
N LEU A 32 -7.66 8.69 0.86
CA LEU A 32 -7.16 7.78 1.89
C LEU A 32 -5.69 8.10 2.19
N PRO A 33 -5.21 7.90 3.42
CA PRO A 33 -3.79 8.03 3.72
C PRO A 33 -2.99 6.97 2.95
N ARG A 34 -1.73 7.30 2.63
CA ARG A 34 -0.84 6.46 1.81
C ARG A 34 -0.64 5.06 2.41
N THR A 35 -0.73 4.94 3.74
CA THR A 35 -0.68 3.67 4.48
C THR A 35 -1.87 2.75 4.19
N GLU A 36 -3.09 3.27 4.21
CA GLU A 36 -4.31 2.50 3.91
C GLU A 36 -4.38 2.12 2.44
N LEU A 37 -4.00 3.05 1.56
CA LEU A 37 -3.92 2.81 0.12
C LEU A 37 -3.02 1.60 -0.19
N THR A 38 -1.83 1.57 0.43
CA THR A 38 -0.87 0.47 0.23
C THR A 38 -1.40 -0.86 0.76
N LYS A 39 -2.10 -0.86 1.91
CA LYS A 39 -2.73 -2.06 2.46
C LYS A 39 -3.78 -2.64 1.51
N LYS A 40 -4.74 -1.82 1.09
CA LYS A 40 -5.81 -2.24 0.18
C LYS A 40 -5.27 -2.75 -1.16
N LEU A 41 -4.22 -2.10 -1.68
CA LEU A 41 -3.56 -2.56 -2.91
C LEU A 41 -2.92 -3.94 -2.72
N TRP A 42 -2.23 -4.18 -1.61
CA TRP A 42 -1.65 -5.49 -1.30
C TRP A 42 -2.71 -6.57 -1.08
N ASP A 43 -3.84 -6.23 -0.45
CA ASP A 43 -4.96 -7.16 -0.28
C ASP A 43 -5.55 -7.56 -1.64
N TYR A 44 -5.66 -6.62 -2.57
CA TYR A 44 -6.07 -6.90 -3.95
C TYR A 44 -5.06 -7.78 -4.68
N ILE A 45 -3.77 -7.45 -4.63
CA ILE A 45 -2.70 -8.23 -5.28
C ILE A 45 -2.71 -9.69 -4.79
N LYS A 46 -2.84 -9.88 -3.47
CA LYS A 46 -2.89 -11.21 -2.85
C LYS A 46 -4.17 -11.96 -3.20
N LYS A 47 -5.32 -11.30 -3.14
CA LYS A 47 -6.63 -11.90 -3.46
C LYS A 47 -6.70 -12.37 -4.92
N ASN A 48 -6.06 -11.64 -5.83
CA ASN A 48 -6.03 -11.98 -7.25
C ASN A 48 -4.83 -12.86 -7.63
N GLY A 49 -3.94 -13.21 -6.69
CA GLY A 49 -2.77 -14.03 -6.98
C GLY A 49 -1.76 -13.39 -7.92
N LEU A 50 -1.72 -12.05 -7.99
CA LEU A 50 -0.83 -11.28 -8.86
C LEU A 50 0.61 -11.22 -8.33
N GLN A 51 0.84 -11.66 -7.10
CA GLN A 51 2.18 -11.73 -6.54
C GLN A 51 2.99 -12.85 -7.19
N ASP A 52 4.21 -12.55 -7.65
CA ASP A 52 5.06 -13.57 -8.24
C ASP A 52 5.45 -14.65 -7.20
N LYS A 53 5.39 -15.91 -7.62
CA LYS A 53 5.62 -17.07 -6.74
C LYS A 53 7.10 -17.29 -6.43
N LYS A 54 8.00 -16.85 -7.32
CA LYS A 54 9.46 -16.98 -7.21
C LYS A 54 10.06 -15.74 -6.54
N ASP A 55 9.57 -14.55 -6.90
CA ASP A 55 9.96 -13.28 -6.27
C ASP A 55 8.74 -12.54 -5.71
N LYS A 56 8.50 -12.72 -4.41
CA LYS A 56 7.39 -12.08 -3.68
C LYS A 56 7.44 -10.55 -3.65
N LYS A 57 8.46 -9.91 -4.21
CA LYS A 57 8.54 -8.45 -4.38
C LYS A 57 7.96 -7.98 -5.72
N GLN A 58 7.82 -8.87 -6.70
CA GLN A 58 7.25 -8.56 -8.01
C GLN A 58 5.75 -8.80 -8.03
N ILE A 59 5.06 -7.93 -8.79
CA ILE A 59 3.63 -7.98 -9.03
C ILE A 59 3.45 -8.17 -10.54
N ASN A 60 2.83 -9.28 -10.92
CA ASN A 60 2.43 -9.59 -12.28
C ASN A 60 1.03 -8.99 -12.49
N ALA A 61 0.96 -7.69 -12.79
CA ALA A 61 -0.28 -6.93 -13.01
C ALA A 61 -0.44 -6.54 -14.48
#